data_AF-A0AAQ4E4Z3-F1
#
_entry.id   AF-A0AAQ4E4Z3-F1
#
_cell.length_a   1.000
_cell.length_b   1.000
_cell.length_c   1.000
_cell.angle_alpha   90.00
_cell.angle_beta   90.00
_cell.angle_gamma   90.00
#
_symmetry.space_group_name_H-M   'P 1'
#
loop_
_entity.id
_entity.type
_entity.pdbx_description
1 polymer ?
#
loop_
_entity_poly.entity_id
_entity_poly.type
_entity_poly.pdbx_seq_one_letter_code
_entity_poly.pdbx_strand_id
1 'polypeptide(L)'
;MGAALRKEVPDPRTGLIDRERRAIQGSWKKFMAANRDYGVIIFSAMFLAHPEYIELFRKFRGKSITQLQDDPEFRAHGCAVGYQLTSMVDSVADSVLLEALIRKNAIAHLERAGVHPFHFQVRGLGHLGPIWDRCSPQAPHSYLQI
;
A
#
# COMPACT_ATOMS: atom_id res chain seq x y z
N MET A 1 -25.26 -31.64 9.46
CA MET A 1 -25.41 -30.92 8.18
C MET A 1 -24.04 -30.36 7.79
N GLY A 2 -23.39 -30.97 6.81
CA GLY A 2 -22.02 -30.61 6.41
C GLY A 2 -22.02 -29.27 5.70
N ALA A 3 -21.36 -28.28 6.29
CA ALA A 3 -21.00 -27.08 5.54
C ALA A 3 -20.04 -27.52 4.44
N ALA A 4 -20.51 -27.53 3.20
CA ALA A 4 -19.64 -27.73 2.06
C ALA A 4 -18.52 -26.69 2.15
N LEU A 5 -17.28 -27.16 2.37
CA LEU A 5 -16.07 -26.36 2.20
C LEU A 5 -16.12 -25.82 0.77
N ARG A 6 -16.59 -24.60 0.58
CA ARG A 6 -16.47 -23.90 -0.70
C ARG A 6 -14.98 -23.83 -0.98
N LYS A 7 -14.51 -24.63 -1.92
CA LYS A 7 -13.12 -24.63 -2.37
C LYS A 7 -12.89 -23.23 -2.95
N GLU A 8 -12.17 -22.41 -2.22
CA GLU A 8 -11.83 -21.06 -2.66
C GLU A 8 -10.90 -21.20 -3.87
N VAL A 9 -11.37 -20.81 -5.05
CA VAL A 9 -10.60 -20.86 -6.30
C VAL A 9 -9.85 -19.53 -6.43
N PRO A 10 -8.51 -19.54 -6.53
CA PRO A 10 -7.74 -18.33 -6.79
C PRO A 10 -8.09 -17.73 -8.14
N ASP A 11 -8.22 -16.40 -8.21
CA ASP A 11 -8.30 -15.71 -9.48
C ASP A 11 -6.96 -15.88 -10.24
N PRO A 12 -6.98 -16.24 -11.54
CA PRO A 12 -5.76 -16.59 -12.28
C PRO A 12 -4.84 -15.39 -12.58
N ARG A 13 -5.32 -14.14 -12.47
CA ARG A 13 -4.51 -12.94 -12.72
C ARG A 13 -3.85 -12.43 -11.44
N THR A 14 -4.60 -12.44 -10.35
CA THR A 14 -4.21 -11.86 -9.07
C THR A 14 -3.68 -12.89 -8.08
N GLY A 15 -4.03 -14.16 -8.27
CA GLY A 15 -3.77 -15.24 -7.31
C GLY A 15 -4.64 -15.15 -6.05
N LEU A 16 -5.52 -14.15 -5.95
CA LEU A 16 -6.30 -13.89 -4.74
C LEU A 16 -7.58 -14.71 -4.71
N ILE A 17 -7.87 -15.29 -3.55
CA ILE A 17 -9.19 -15.87 -3.29
C ILE A 17 -10.15 -14.84 -2.69
N ASP A 18 -11.43 -15.18 -2.67
CA ASP A 18 -12.49 -14.27 -2.21
C ASP A 18 -12.28 -13.74 -0.77
N ARG A 19 -11.80 -14.56 0.18
CA ARG A 19 -11.56 -14.08 1.54
C ARG A 19 -10.47 -13.01 1.60
N GLU A 20 -9.42 -13.16 0.78
CA GLU A 20 -8.28 -12.24 0.76
C GLU A 20 -8.69 -10.91 0.15
N ARG A 21 -9.47 -10.95 -0.94
CA ARG A 21 -10.05 -9.75 -1.55
C ARG A 21 -10.91 -8.97 -0.56
N ARG A 22 -11.79 -9.65 0.18
CA ARG A 22 -12.57 -9.04 1.26
C ARG A 22 -11.71 -8.50 2.39
N ALA A 23 -10.63 -9.21 2.76
CA ALA A 23 -9.72 -8.76 3.80
C ALA A 23 -9.00 -7.47 3.39
N ILE A 24 -8.54 -7.36 2.14
CA ILE A 24 -7.89 -6.16 1.58
C ILE A 24 -8.86 -4.97 1.60
N GLN A 25 -10.07 -5.14 1.08
CA GLN A 25 -11.08 -4.07 1.07
C GLN A 25 -11.49 -3.66 2.48
N GLY A 26 -11.68 -4.64 3.37
CA GLY A 26 -12.07 -4.41 4.76
C GLY A 26 -11.00 -3.69 5.57
N SER A 27 -9.72 -4.06 5.41
CA SER A 27 -8.60 -3.42 6.12
C SER A 27 -8.37 -2.00 5.60
N TRP A 28 -8.42 -1.79 4.28
CA TRP A 28 -8.28 -0.46 3.68
C TRP A 28 -9.37 0.50 4.15
N LYS A 29 -10.64 0.06 4.15
CA LYS A 29 -11.76 0.88 4.64
C LYS A 29 -11.58 1.31 6.09
N LYS A 30 -11.15 0.40 6.96
CA LYS A 30 -10.86 0.70 8.37
C LYS A 30 -9.71 1.70 8.49
N PHE A 31 -8.63 1.50 7.74
CA PHE A 31 -7.48 2.40 7.73
C PHE A 31 -7.86 3.82 7.30
N MET A 32 -8.58 3.96 6.18
CA MET A 32 -9.02 5.26 5.67
C MET A 32 -10.00 5.97 6.62
N ALA A 33 -10.89 5.22 7.29
CA ALA A 33 -11.82 5.79 8.25
C ALA A 33 -11.14 6.28 9.53
N ALA A 34 -10.08 5.60 9.98
CA ALA A 34 -9.36 5.94 11.20
C ALA A 34 -8.34 7.08 11.02
N ASN A 35 -7.88 7.34 9.80
CA ASN A 35 -6.74 8.23 9.54
C ASN A 35 -7.08 9.33 8.55
N ARG A 36 -7.30 10.57 9.04
CA ARG A 36 -7.53 11.74 8.16
C ARG A 36 -6.34 12.07 7.26
N ASP A 37 -5.13 11.90 7.77
CA ASP A 37 -3.88 12.19 7.05
C ASP A 37 -3.16 10.90 6.60
N TYR A 38 -3.93 9.94 6.09
CA TYR A 38 -3.42 8.61 5.66
C TYR A 38 -2.18 8.71 4.75
N GLY A 39 -2.13 9.71 3.87
CA GLY A 39 -1.02 9.90 2.94
C GLY A 39 0.27 10.28 3.65
N VAL A 40 0.18 11.12 4.68
CA VAL A 40 1.33 11.48 5.53
C VAL A 40 1.82 10.25 6.27
N ILE A 41 0.91 9.41 6.79
CA ILE A 41 1.27 8.17 7.50
C ILE A 41 2.01 7.20 6.59
N ILE A 42 1.46 6.92 5.40
CA ILE A 42 2.04 5.99 4.42
C ILE A 42 3.45 6.44 4.03
N PHE A 43 3.60 7.71 3.63
CA PHE A 43 4.90 8.21 3.20
C PHE A 43 5.88 8.41 4.35
N SER A 44 5.42 8.78 5.56
CA SER A 44 6.30 8.84 6.73
C SER A 44 6.87 7.47 7.05
N ALA A 45 6.04 6.41 7.01
CA ALA A 45 6.53 5.04 7.20
C ALA A 45 7.56 4.64 6.13
N MET A 46 7.31 5.00 4.87
CA MET A 46 8.24 4.73 3.77
C MET A 46 9.57 5.48 3.95
N PHE A 47 9.54 6.78 4.27
CA PHE A 47 10.75 7.58 4.46
C PHE A 47 11.49 7.28 5.75
N LEU A 48 10.81 6.77 6.79
CA LEU A 48 11.50 6.27 7.99
C LEU A 48 12.28 4.99 7.69
N ALA A 49 11.75 4.11 6.84
CA ALA A 49 12.45 2.90 6.40
C ALA A 49 13.53 3.19 5.35
N HIS A 50 13.28 4.16 4.46
CA HIS A 50 14.13 4.54 3.34
C HIS A 50 14.22 6.08 3.20
N PRO A 51 15.00 6.76 4.07
CA PRO A 51 15.14 8.22 4.01
C PRO A 51 15.65 8.71 2.65
N GLU A 52 16.46 7.91 1.98
CA GLU A 52 17.00 8.19 0.64
C GLU A 52 15.91 8.34 -0.43
N TYR A 53 14.69 7.82 -0.20
CA TYR A 53 13.60 7.94 -1.17
C TYR A 53 13.02 9.35 -1.24
N ILE A 54 13.24 10.21 -0.25
CA ILE A 54 12.81 11.62 -0.30
C ILE A 54 13.41 12.31 -1.54
N GLU A 55 14.64 11.96 -1.91
CA GLU A 55 15.35 12.55 -3.05
C GLU A 55 14.73 12.20 -4.42
N LEU A 56 13.90 11.15 -4.47
CA LEU A 56 13.13 10.81 -5.67
C LEU A 56 12.01 11.81 -5.94
N PHE A 57 11.56 12.55 -4.92
CA PHE A 57 10.50 13.54 -5.03
C PHE A 57 11.12 14.93 -5.22
N ARG A 58 11.24 15.38 -6.48
CA ARG A 58 11.90 16.64 -6.85
C ARG A 58 11.49 17.86 -5.99
N LYS A 59 10.22 17.95 -5.59
CA LYS A 59 9.69 19.06 -4.76
C LYS A 59 10.09 19.00 -3.28
N PHE A 60 10.52 17.83 -2.82
CA PHE A 60 10.74 17.51 -1.41
C PHE A 60 12.21 17.23 -1.08
N ARG A 61 13.09 17.28 -2.09
CA ARG A 61 14.55 17.13 -1.92
C ARG A 61 15.09 18.06 -0.85
N GLY A 62 15.98 17.55 -0.01
CA GLY A 62 16.60 18.28 1.09
C GLY A 62 15.66 18.63 2.25
N LYS A 63 14.38 18.25 2.23
CA LYS A 63 13.48 18.39 3.37
C LYS A 63 13.57 17.16 4.28
N SER A 64 13.58 17.40 5.58
CA SER A 64 13.41 16.34 6.59
C SER A 64 11.95 15.85 6.63
N ILE A 65 11.73 14.64 7.18
CA ILE A 65 10.38 14.09 7.36
C ILE A 65 9.50 15.03 8.18
N THR A 66 10.04 15.63 9.26
CA THR A 66 9.33 16.60 10.09
C THR A 66 8.87 17.82 9.29
N GLN A 67 9.71 18.34 8.39
CA GLN A 67 9.33 19.45 7.51
C GLN A 67 8.26 19.07 6.49
N LEU A 68 8.23 17.81 6.05
CA LEU A 68 7.22 17.33 5.08
C LEU A 68 5.84 17.16 5.72
N GLN A 69 5.76 16.77 6.99
CA GLN A 69 4.48 16.55 7.68
C GLN A 69 3.60 17.80 7.72
N ASP A 70 4.22 18.98 7.74
CA ASP A 70 3.54 20.28 7.73
C ASP A 70 3.42 20.91 6.34
N ASP A 71 3.97 20.25 5.30
CA ASP A 71 3.94 20.77 3.93
C ASP A 71 2.57 20.49 3.26
N PRO A 72 1.81 21.53 2.86
CA PRO A 72 0.50 21.35 2.24
C PRO A 72 0.57 20.66 0.87
N GLU A 73 1.65 20.82 0.10
CA GLU A 73 1.83 20.12 -1.16
C GLU A 73 2.12 18.63 -0.92
N PHE A 74 2.83 18.31 0.15
CA PHE A 74 3.06 16.92 0.55
C PHE A 74 1.75 16.24 0.96
N ARG A 75 0.91 16.92 1.74
CA ARG A 75 -0.43 16.41 2.09
C ARG A 75 -1.29 16.19 0.84
N ALA A 76 -1.29 17.15 -0.09
CA ALA A 76 -2.00 17.01 -1.37
C ALA A 76 -1.51 15.81 -2.19
N HIS A 77 -0.19 15.58 -2.24
CA HIS A 77 0.38 14.40 -2.89
C HIS A 77 -0.05 13.10 -2.20
N GLY A 78 -0.01 13.06 -0.87
CA GLY A 78 -0.50 11.93 -0.08
C GLY A 78 -1.97 11.61 -0.34
N CYS A 79 -2.83 12.64 -0.44
CA CYS A 79 -4.23 12.48 -0.81
C CYS A 79 -4.40 11.83 -2.20
N ALA A 80 -3.67 12.33 -3.21
CA ALA A 80 -3.70 11.77 -4.56
C ALA A 80 -3.30 10.29 -4.61
N VAL A 81 -2.28 9.91 -3.85
CA VAL A 81 -1.85 8.51 -3.74
C VAL A 81 -2.91 7.65 -3.07
N GLY A 82 -3.53 8.12 -1.97
CA GLY A 82 -4.62 7.36 -1.35
C GLY A 82 -5.85 7.21 -2.24
N TYR A 83 -6.18 8.18 -3.08
CA TYR A 83 -7.24 8.00 -4.09
C TYR A 83 -6.87 6.90 -5.09
N GLN A 84 -5.64 6.89 -5.59
CA GLN A 84 -5.17 5.88 -6.53
C GLN A 84 -5.16 4.48 -5.90
N LEU A 85 -4.70 4.35 -4.64
CA LEU A 85 -4.75 3.10 -3.88
C LEU A 85 -6.18 2.66 -3.61
N THR A 86 -7.08 3.58 -3.28
CA THR A 86 -8.50 3.28 -3.09
C THR A 86 -9.12 2.73 -4.37
N SER A 87 -8.87 3.36 -5.52
CA SER A 87 -9.37 2.84 -6.80
C SER A 87 -8.84 1.43 -7.11
N MET A 88 -7.58 1.14 -6.79
CA MET A 88 -7.02 -0.21 -6.93
C MET A 88 -7.71 -1.19 -5.98
N VAL A 89 -7.83 -0.85 -4.70
CA VAL A 89 -8.47 -1.71 -3.67
C VAL A 89 -9.94 -2.00 -4.02
N ASP A 90 -10.69 -1.00 -4.45
CA ASP A 90 -12.09 -1.15 -4.85
C ASP A 90 -12.21 -2.07 -6.07
N SER A 91 -11.21 -2.07 -6.95
CA SER A 91 -11.15 -2.91 -8.15
C SER A 91 -10.63 -4.32 -7.90
N VAL A 92 -10.25 -4.71 -6.67
CA VAL A 92 -9.64 -6.03 -6.39
C VAL A 92 -10.54 -7.22 -6.77
N ALA A 93 -11.86 -7.02 -6.84
CA ALA A 93 -12.79 -8.05 -7.33
C ALA A 93 -12.82 -8.18 -8.87
N ASP A 94 -12.44 -7.12 -9.60
CA ASP A 94 -12.33 -7.08 -11.06
C ASP A 94 -10.85 -7.11 -11.44
N SER A 95 -10.32 -8.30 -11.65
CA SER A 95 -8.90 -8.50 -11.90
C SER A 95 -8.40 -7.85 -13.20
N VAL A 96 -9.27 -7.65 -14.19
CA VAL A 96 -8.93 -6.96 -15.45
C VAL A 96 -8.78 -5.46 -15.20
N LEU A 97 -9.72 -4.86 -14.47
CA LEU A 97 -9.65 -3.45 -14.11
C LEU A 97 -8.46 -3.17 -13.19
N LEU A 98 -8.23 -4.03 -12.19
CA LEU A 98 -7.09 -3.91 -11.29
C LEU A 98 -5.76 -3.93 -12.06
N GLU A 99 -5.58 -4.90 -12.97
CA GLU A 99 -4.39 -5.01 -13.81
C GLU A 99 -4.16 -3.73 -14.63
N ALA A 100 -5.22 -3.20 -15.26
CA ALA A 100 -5.14 -1.98 -16.04
C ALA A 100 -4.72 -0.76 -15.19
N LEU A 101 -5.28 -0.62 -13.98
CA LEU A 101 -4.93 0.45 -13.03
C LEU A 101 -3.48 0.35 -12.56
N ILE A 102 -3.04 -0.86 -12.18
CA ILE A 102 -1.65 -1.11 -11.77
C ILE A 102 -0.69 -0.80 -12.92
N ARG A 103 -0.99 -1.28 -14.13
CA ARG A 103 -0.14 -1.06 -15.31
C ARG A 103 -0.01 0.43 -15.63
N LYS A 104 -1.13 1.17 -15.63
CA LYS A 104 -1.13 2.61 -15.83
C LYS A 104 -0.26 3.31 -14.78
N ASN A 105 -0.42 2.95 -13.51
CA ASN A 105 0.38 3.53 -12.43
C ASN A 105 1.86 3.19 -12.56
N ALA A 106 2.21 1.96 -12.93
CA ALA A 106 3.59 1.51 -13.11
C ALA A 106 4.28 2.30 -14.22
N ILE A 107 3.64 2.48 -15.38
CA ILE A 107 4.18 3.27 -16.50
C ILE A 107 4.47 4.71 -16.05
N ALA A 108 3.52 5.35 -15.37
CA ALA A 108 3.69 6.71 -14.86
C ALA A 108 4.82 6.86 -13.82
N HIS A 109 5.26 5.77 -13.18
CA HIS A 109 6.41 5.78 -12.27
C HIS A 109 7.73 5.48 -12.98
N LEU A 110 7.73 4.64 -14.03
CA LEU A 110 8.93 4.37 -14.84
C LEU A 110 9.40 5.61 -15.61
N GLU A 111 8.50 6.54 -15.93
CA GLU A 111 8.84 7.82 -16.54
C GLU A 111 9.50 8.81 -15.56
N ARG A 112 9.49 8.54 -14.26
CA ARG A 112 10.07 9.43 -13.24
C ARG A 112 11.55 9.14 -13.07
N ALA A 113 12.36 10.20 -13.21
CA ALA A 113 13.81 10.09 -13.06
C ALA A 113 14.20 9.50 -11.70
N GLY A 114 15.01 8.44 -11.73
CA GLY A 114 15.50 7.75 -10.54
C GLY A 114 14.52 6.76 -9.92
N VAL A 115 13.29 6.61 -10.42
CA VAL A 115 12.34 5.61 -9.92
C VAL A 115 12.51 4.30 -10.69
N HIS A 116 12.95 3.26 -10.00
CA HIS A 116 13.11 1.90 -10.52
C HIS A 116 12.13 0.91 -9.88
N PRO A 117 11.87 -0.25 -10.53
CA PRO A 117 10.98 -1.29 -10.00
C PRO A 117 11.32 -1.75 -8.58
N PHE A 118 12.60 -1.74 -8.19
CA PHE A 118 13.01 -2.16 -6.84
C PHE A 118 12.46 -1.26 -5.72
N HIS A 119 12.08 -0.01 -6.00
CA HIS A 119 11.42 0.86 -5.02
C HIS A 119 10.00 0.40 -4.66
N PHE A 120 9.39 -0.42 -5.52
CA PHE A 120 8.07 -1.02 -5.28
C PHE A 120 8.16 -2.45 -4.75
N GLN A 121 9.36 -2.99 -4.61
CA GLN A 121 9.53 -4.33 -4.06
C GLN A 121 9.37 -4.28 -2.55
N VAL A 122 8.43 -5.07 -2.05
CA VAL A 122 8.37 -5.41 -0.64
C VAL A 122 9.51 -6.38 -0.36
N ARG A 123 10.67 -5.88 0.09
CA ARG A 123 11.61 -6.74 0.81
C ARG A 123 10.92 -7.10 2.13
N GLY A 124 10.79 -8.40 2.39
CA GLY A 124 10.01 -8.95 3.51
C GLY A 124 10.14 -8.14 4.81
N LEU A 125 9.01 -7.99 5.50
CA LEU A 125 8.76 -7.18 6.68
C LEU A 125 9.56 -7.57 7.94
N GLY A 126 10.83 -7.98 7.82
CA GLY A 126 11.69 -8.27 8.98
C GLY A 126 11.95 -7.05 9.88
N HIS A 127 11.75 -5.83 9.37
CA HIS A 127 12.04 -4.58 10.09
C HIS A 127 10.79 -3.76 10.46
N LEU A 128 9.59 -4.13 9.97
CA LEU A 128 8.34 -3.39 10.22
C LEU A 128 7.38 -4.09 11.21
N GLY A 129 7.79 -5.23 11.80
CA GLY A 129 7.04 -5.93 12.86
C GLY A 129 6.41 -4.99 13.90
N PRO A 130 7.15 -4.01 14.47
CA PRO A 130 6.60 -3.13 15.49
C PRO A 130 5.50 -2.16 15.01
N ILE A 131 5.43 -1.84 13.72
CA ILE A 131 4.43 -0.92 13.16
C ILE A 131 3.15 -1.68 12.78
N TRP A 132 3.28 -2.89 12.25
CA TRP A 132 2.14 -3.73 11.91
C TRP A 132 1.36 -4.18 13.16
N ASP A 133 2.07 -4.55 14.23
CA ASP A 133 1.46 -5.00 15.50
C ASP A 133 0.67 -3.88 16.21
N ARG A 134 1.05 -2.62 16.01
CA ARG A 134 0.32 -1.45 16.53
C ARG A 134 -0.97 -1.14 15.78
N CYS A 135 -1.03 -1.49 14.49
CA CYS A 135 -2.17 -1.15 13.63
C CYS A 135 -3.22 -2.27 13.51
N SER A 136 -2.90 -3.50 13.96
CA SER A 136 -3.82 -4.63 13.90
C SER A 136 -3.66 -5.55 15.12
N PRO A 137 -4.37 -5.29 16.24
CA PRO A 137 -4.27 -6.12 17.45
C PRO A 137 -4.82 -7.56 17.28
N GLN A 138 -5.15 -7.98 16.06
CA GLN A 138 -5.75 -9.28 15.73
C GLN A 138 -5.07 -9.97 14.53
N ALA A 139 -3.87 -9.56 14.11
CA ALA A 139 -3.15 -10.27 13.06
C ALA A 139 -2.64 -11.64 13.59
N PRO A 140 -3.02 -12.78 12.97
CA PRO A 140 -2.50 -14.09 13.37
C PRO A 140 -0.99 -14.17 13.07
N HIS A 141 -0.21 -14.59 14.07
CA HIS A 141 1.26 -14.67 14.09
C HIS A 141 1.92 -15.64 13.07
N SER A 142 1.24 -16.06 12.00
CA SER A 142 1.69 -17.20 11.19
C SER A 142 2.46 -16.87 9.91
N TYR A 143 3.09 -15.71 9.78
CA TYR A 143 3.81 -15.31 8.53
C TYR A 143 5.33 -15.09 8.71
N LEU A 144 5.98 -15.82 9.62
CA LEU A 144 7.44 -15.82 9.74
C LEU A 144 8.03 -17.23 9.78
N GLN A 145 7.71 -18.05 8.79
CA GLN A 145 8.55 -19.21 8.42
C GLN A 145 8.49 -19.45 6.91
N ILE A 146 9.29 -18.69 6.15
CA ILE A 146 10.15 -19.15 5.04
C ILE A 146 11.33 -18.19 4.96
#